data_AF-A0A935EGR3-F1
#
_entry.id   AF-A0A935EGR3-F1
#
_cell.length_a   1.000
_cell.length_b   1.000
_cell.length_c   1.000
_cell.angle_alpha   90.00
_cell.angle_beta   90.00
_cell.angle_gamma   90.00
#
_symmetry.space_group_name_H-M   'P 1'
#
loop_
_entity.id
_entity.type
_entity.pdbx_description
1 polymer ?
#
loop_
_entity_poly.entity_id
_entity_poly.type
_entity_poly.pdbx_seq_one_letter_code
_entity_poly.pdbx_strand_id
1 'polypeptide(L)'
;MLNPNITPMSIPGIKKLAKSLKAELAIPHHEALDQAAQRGKFANYAHALHCTARRHGQISQRLPHLVQVSAHWRNRAANTLGTERLYLPTSKPLTQLVKSHQLTGRLGGSTITGADHIADQYHWDDADQARWNVRRLANTLRFMDATGLRPSASHGKWPHNIYDNRIPGCDHTAVWYDPATKRYLITDEPYTDSAEYRADERQLWSDKFGQVALFLDWKGLHNPSEVGGTRLFLIGKLADAEWIASLARTLDAYPGAILEKDWDRFAKPF
;
A
#
# COMPACT_ATOMS: atom_id res chain seq x y z
N MET A 1 -15.64 13.52 16.86
CA MET A 1 -16.04 12.37 17.69
C MET A 1 -15.72 11.10 16.92
N LEU A 2 -14.94 10.16 17.46
CA LEU A 2 -14.55 8.94 16.75
C LEU A 2 -15.65 7.88 16.86
N ASN A 3 -15.92 7.21 15.75
CA ASN A 3 -16.98 6.21 15.59
C ASN A 3 -16.76 5.04 16.58
N PRO A 4 -17.75 4.65 17.40
CA PRO A 4 -17.61 3.60 18.42
C PRO A 4 -17.37 2.18 17.86
N ASN A 5 -17.37 1.99 16.54
CA ASN A 5 -17.20 0.70 15.86
C ASN A 5 -15.77 0.42 15.32
N ILE A 6 -14.77 1.27 15.59
CA ILE A 6 -13.40 1.00 15.12
C ILE A 6 -12.72 -0.01 16.08
N THR A 7 -12.41 -1.21 15.57
CA THR A 7 -11.67 -2.26 16.28
C THR A 7 -10.17 -2.13 15.98
N PRO A 8 -9.34 -1.57 16.89
CA PRO A 8 -7.93 -1.36 16.60
C PRO A 8 -7.15 -2.68 16.63
N MET A 9 -6.81 -3.21 15.45
CA MET A 9 -6.09 -4.48 15.30
C MET A 9 -4.55 -4.31 15.20
N SER A 10 -4.05 -3.07 15.32
CA SER A 10 -2.63 -2.72 15.20
C SER A 10 -2.15 -1.83 16.35
N ILE A 11 -0.88 -1.91 16.71
CA ILE A 11 -0.27 -1.08 17.78
C ILE A 11 -0.45 0.43 17.53
N PRO A 12 -0.23 0.95 16.31
CA PRO A 12 -0.52 2.36 16.02
C PRO A 12 -2.01 2.71 16.18
N GLY A 13 -2.92 1.82 15.77
CA GLY A 13 -4.37 1.99 15.95
C GLY A 13 -4.77 2.03 17.42
N ILE A 14 -4.20 1.15 18.25
CA ILE A 14 -4.41 1.12 19.70
C ILE A 14 -3.92 2.42 20.33
N LYS A 15 -2.73 2.91 19.96
CA LYS A 15 -2.19 4.20 20.46
C LYS A 15 -3.07 5.39 20.08
N LYS A 16 -3.57 5.41 18.83
CA LYS A 16 -4.45 6.49 18.35
C LYS A 16 -5.78 6.49 19.12
N LEU A 17 -6.38 5.32 19.31
CA LEU A 17 -7.60 5.19 20.10
C LEU A 17 -7.37 5.55 21.57
N ALA A 18 -6.27 5.11 22.16
CA ALA A 18 -5.90 5.44 23.54
C ALA A 18 -5.73 6.95 23.77
N LYS A 19 -5.23 7.70 22.77
CA LYS A 19 -5.14 9.17 22.83
C LYS A 19 -6.53 9.81 22.93
N SER A 20 -7.51 9.27 22.21
CA SER A 20 -8.90 9.71 22.28
C SER A 20 -9.57 9.31 23.59
N LEU A 21 -9.39 8.07 24.04
CA LEU A 21 -9.95 7.57 25.31
C LEU A 21 -9.38 8.31 26.53
N LYS A 22 -8.09 8.64 26.52
CA LYS A 22 -7.48 9.47 27.55
C LYS A 22 -8.18 10.83 27.69
N ALA A 23 -8.50 11.46 26.56
CA ALA A 23 -9.15 12.77 26.54
C ALA A 23 -10.63 12.68 26.94
N GLU A 24 -11.32 11.61 26.53
CA GLU A 24 -12.76 11.40 26.78
C GLU A 24 -13.06 10.95 28.22
N LEU A 25 -12.26 10.02 28.74
CA LEU A 25 -12.51 9.37 30.04
C LEU A 25 -11.64 9.96 31.17
N ALA A 26 -10.77 10.92 30.87
CA ALA A 26 -9.82 11.53 31.83
C ALA A 26 -8.96 10.52 32.61
N ILE A 27 -8.67 9.35 32.01
CA ILE A 27 -7.89 8.26 32.62
C ILE A 27 -6.39 8.37 32.31
N PRO A 28 -5.50 7.77 33.13
CA PRO A 28 -4.08 7.63 32.82
C PRO A 28 -3.83 6.96 31.45
N HIS A 29 -2.74 7.35 30.78
CA HIS A 29 -2.48 6.89 29.41
C HIS A 29 -2.28 5.37 29.29
N HIS A 30 -1.70 4.73 30.31
CA HIS A 30 -1.51 3.27 30.32
C HIS A 30 -2.85 2.53 30.38
N GLU A 31 -3.80 3.02 31.19
CA GLU A 31 -5.15 2.47 31.27
C GLU A 31 -5.93 2.68 29.97
N ALA A 32 -5.77 3.85 29.34
CA ALA A 32 -6.35 4.12 28.02
C ALA A 32 -5.80 3.18 26.93
N LEU A 33 -4.53 2.78 27.01
CA LEU A 33 -3.91 1.81 26.09
C LEU A 33 -4.48 0.41 26.28
N ASP A 34 -4.69 -0.02 27.53
CA ASP A 34 -5.29 -1.33 27.82
C ASP A 34 -6.75 -1.40 27.39
N GLN A 35 -7.55 -0.37 27.68
CA GLN A 35 -8.94 -0.29 27.21
C GLN A 35 -9.01 -0.23 25.68
N ALA A 36 -8.13 0.51 25.03
CA ALA A 36 -8.05 0.53 23.56
C ALA A 36 -7.68 -0.84 22.99
N ALA A 37 -6.75 -1.58 23.64
CA ALA A 37 -6.37 -2.92 23.24
C ALA A 37 -7.52 -3.94 23.43
N GLN A 38 -8.31 -3.80 24.50
CA GLN A 38 -9.50 -4.62 24.74
C GLN A 38 -10.57 -4.42 23.68
N ARG A 39 -10.78 -3.18 23.20
CA ARG A 39 -11.63 -2.92 22.03
C ARG A 39 -11.12 -3.61 20.77
N GLY A 40 -9.81 -3.86 20.67
CA GLY A 40 -9.16 -4.66 19.64
C GLY A 40 -9.17 -6.18 19.88
N LYS A 41 -9.94 -6.68 20.86
CA LYS A 41 -9.99 -8.09 21.30
C LYS A 41 -8.65 -8.64 21.84
N PHE A 42 -7.77 -7.77 22.33
CA PHE A 42 -6.58 -8.17 23.09
C PHE A 42 -6.85 -8.09 24.60
N ALA A 43 -6.22 -8.93 25.42
CA ALA A 43 -6.40 -8.87 26.87
C ALA A 43 -5.96 -7.52 27.48
N ASN A 44 -4.85 -6.97 26.99
CA ASN A 44 -4.26 -5.68 27.36
C ASN A 44 -3.24 -5.24 26.30
N TYR A 45 -2.61 -4.07 26.48
CA TYR A 45 -1.64 -3.52 25.54
C TYR A 45 -0.37 -4.38 25.41
N ALA A 46 0.10 -4.97 26.50
CA ALA A 46 1.25 -5.89 26.48
C ALA A 46 0.95 -7.16 25.66
N HIS A 47 -0.25 -7.72 25.78
CA HIS A 47 -0.73 -8.83 24.98
C HIS A 47 -0.84 -8.45 23.50
N ALA A 48 -1.28 -7.22 23.19
CA ALA A 48 -1.28 -6.70 21.83
C ALA A 48 0.16 -6.59 21.27
N LEU A 49 1.12 -6.10 22.05
CA LEU A 49 2.54 -6.03 21.66
C LEU A 49 3.11 -7.42 21.40
N HIS A 50 2.89 -8.39 22.29
CA HIS A 50 3.35 -9.77 22.12
C HIS A 50 2.69 -10.47 20.92
N CYS A 51 1.37 -10.31 20.74
CA CYS A 51 0.68 -10.86 19.57
C CYS A 51 1.19 -10.25 18.26
N THR A 52 1.45 -8.95 18.24
CA THR A 52 1.98 -8.24 17.06
C THR A 52 3.42 -8.66 16.78
N ALA A 53 4.28 -8.73 17.80
CA ALA A 53 5.66 -9.17 17.68
C ALA A 53 5.76 -10.63 17.23
N ARG A 54 4.91 -11.52 17.78
CA ARG A 54 4.81 -12.92 17.34
C ARG A 54 4.33 -13.03 15.90
N ARG A 55 3.35 -12.20 15.49
CA ARG A 55 2.94 -12.08 14.07
C ARG A 55 4.10 -11.60 13.19
N HIS A 56 4.87 -10.59 13.60
CA HIS A 56 6.06 -10.14 12.86
C HIS A 56 7.14 -11.23 12.76
N GLY A 57 7.37 -12.01 13.83
CA GLY A 57 8.28 -13.16 13.81
C GLY A 57 7.79 -14.27 12.86
N GLN A 58 6.49 -14.55 12.85
CA GLN A 58 5.88 -15.49 11.90
C GLN A 58 5.87 -14.98 10.45
N ILE A 59 5.72 -13.67 10.24
CA ILE A 59 5.85 -13.04 8.92
C ILE A 59 7.29 -13.15 8.41
N SER A 60 8.29 -12.96 9.27
CA SER A 60 9.71 -13.11 8.90
C SER A 60 10.06 -14.55 8.49
N GLN A 61 9.38 -15.57 9.03
CA GLN A 61 9.49 -16.95 8.56
C GLN A 61 8.71 -17.23 7.26
N ARG A 62 7.73 -16.39 6.91
CA ARG A 62 6.90 -16.48 5.69
C ARG A 62 7.44 -15.67 4.51
N LEU A 63 8.39 -14.77 4.74
CA LEU A 63 9.02 -13.91 3.73
C LEU A 63 10.52 -14.17 3.63
N PRO A 64 10.95 -15.35 3.14
CA PRO A 64 12.36 -15.78 3.20
C PRO A 64 13.25 -15.08 2.18
N HIS A 65 12.68 -14.37 1.21
CA HIS A 65 13.43 -13.70 0.16
C HIS A 65 13.61 -12.22 0.50
N LEU A 66 14.78 -11.67 0.17
CA LEU A 66 15.06 -10.26 0.34
C LEU A 66 15.25 -9.64 -1.04
N VAL A 67 14.42 -8.66 -1.38
CA VAL A 67 14.50 -7.94 -2.65
C VAL A 67 15.08 -6.55 -2.40
N GLN A 68 16.15 -6.21 -3.10
CA GLN A 68 16.68 -4.85 -3.13
C GLN A 68 15.89 -4.00 -4.14
N VAL A 69 15.47 -2.82 -3.71
CA VAL A 69 14.87 -1.77 -4.55
C VAL A 69 15.78 -0.54 -4.49
N SER A 70 16.15 0.03 -5.63
CA SER A 70 17.03 1.20 -5.65
C SER A 70 16.65 2.26 -6.67
N ALA A 71 17.00 3.52 -6.39
CA ALA A 71 16.94 4.63 -7.34
C ALA A 71 18.15 5.55 -7.20
N HIS A 72 18.63 6.08 -8.33
CA HIS A 72 19.75 7.01 -8.38
C HIS A 72 19.26 8.45 -8.34
N TRP A 73 20.06 9.35 -7.77
CA TRP A 73 19.78 10.78 -7.80
C TRP A 73 21.05 11.59 -8.06
N ARG A 74 20.89 12.76 -8.66
CA ARG A 74 21.96 13.72 -8.92
C ARG A 74 21.43 15.15 -8.78
N ASN A 75 21.83 15.81 -7.71
CA ASN A 75 21.59 17.24 -7.54
C ASN A 75 22.68 18.01 -8.28
N ARG A 76 22.32 18.58 -9.43
CA ARG A 76 23.25 19.35 -10.27
C ARG A 76 23.70 20.65 -9.63
N ALA A 77 22.84 21.30 -8.85
CA ALA A 77 23.15 22.58 -8.21
C ALA A 77 24.18 22.42 -7.08
N ALA A 78 24.03 21.36 -6.27
CA ALA A 78 24.97 21.02 -5.21
C ALA A 78 26.15 20.16 -5.69
N ASN A 79 26.14 19.74 -6.96
CA ASN A 79 27.08 18.77 -7.54
C ASN A 79 27.23 17.49 -6.70
N THR A 80 26.12 16.99 -6.17
CA THR A 80 26.07 15.75 -5.39
C THR A 80 25.28 14.68 -6.14
N LEU A 81 25.61 13.42 -5.88
CA LEU A 81 24.90 12.26 -6.42
C LEU A 81 24.86 11.15 -5.39
N GLY A 82 23.90 10.25 -5.52
CA GLY A 82 23.74 9.15 -4.59
C GLY A 82 22.80 8.07 -5.10
N THR A 83 22.54 7.10 -4.24
CA THR A 83 21.62 5.99 -4.53
C THR A 83 20.89 5.61 -3.26
N GLU A 84 19.57 5.69 -3.33
CA GLU A 84 18.69 5.25 -2.26
C GLU A 84 18.40 3.75 -2.44
N ARG A 85 18.42 2.99 -1.35
CA ARG A 85 18.20 1.54 -1.36
C ARG A 85 17.29 1.09 -0.23
N LEU A 86 16.34 0.22 -0.56
CA LEU A 86 15.45 -0.43 0.40
C LEU A 86 15.53 -1.94 0.20
N TYR A 87 15.61 -2.67 1.30
CA TYR A 87 15.54 -4.13 1.30
C TYR A 87 14.15 -4.57 1.74
N LEU A 88 13.45 -5.27 0.86
CA LEU A 88 12.07 -5.67 1.02
C LEU A 88 11.99 -7.19 1.22
N PRO A 89 11.59 -7.66 2.41
CA PRO A 89 11.24 -9.07 2.60
C PRO A 89 10.02 -9.45 1.77
N THR A 90 10.08 -10.57 1.06
CA THR A 90 9.00 -11.08 0.20
C THR A 90 8.79 -12.59 0.34
N SER A 91 7.57 -13.05 0.04
CA SER A 91 7.19 -14.47 0.13
C SER A 91 7.76 -15.30 -1.03
N LYS A 92 8.09 -14.64 -2.14
CA LYS A 92 8.64 -15.22 -3.36
C LYS A 92 9.86 -14.43 -3.83
N PRO A 93 10.80 -15.04 -4.57
CA PRO A 93 11.91 -14.30 -5.17
C PRO A 93 11.39 -13.30 -6.20
N LEU A 94 12.15 -12.21 -6.44
CA LEU A 94 11.76 -11.13 -7.36
C LEU A 94 11.36 -11.66 -8.74
N THR A 95 12.10 -12.64 -9.27
CA THR A 95 11.84 -13.25 -10.58
C THR A 95 10.52 -14.01 -10.66
N GLN A 96 9.89 -14.38 -9.54
CA GLN A 96 8.55 -14.95 -9.50
C GLN A 96 7.47 -13.90 -9.24
N LEU A 97 7.82 -12.79 -8.59
CA LEU A 97 6.92 -11.65 -8.40
C LEU A 97 6.68 -10.91 -9.72
N VAL A 98 7.74 -10.65 -10.48
CA VAL A 98 7.66 -9.87 -11.72
C VAL A 98 8.71 -10.31 -12.73
N LYS A 99 8.34 -10.29 -14.02
CA LYS A 99 9.25 -10.51 -15.15
C LYS A 99 9.59 -9.19 -15.83
N SER A 100 10.71 -9.12 -16.55
CA SER A 100 11.14 -7.88 -17.22
C SER A 100 10.09 -7.29 -18.16
N HIS A 101 9.36 -8.12 -18.90
CA HIS A 101 8.27 -7.66 -19.78
C HIS A 101 7.02 -7.16 -19.04
N GLN A 102 6.96 -7.33 -17.71
CA GLN A 102 5.87 -6.86 -16.84
C GLN A 102 6.23 -5.56 -16.11
N LEU A 103 7.40 -4.97 -16.38
CA LEU A 103 7.85 -3.68 -15.82
C LEU A 103 7.12 -2.52 -16.51
N THR A 104 5.82 -2.44 -16.26
CA THR A 104 4.91 -1.43 -16.82
C THR A 104 4.13 -0.73 -15.71
N GLY A 105 3.41 0.33 -16.06
CA GLY A 105 2.65 1.15 -15.12
C GLY A 105 3.54 1.64 -13.98
N ARG A 106 3.24 1.20 -12.75
CA ARG A 106 3.96 1.61 -11.54
C ARG A 106 5.40 1.08 -11.43
N LEU A 107 5.74 0.05 -12.20
CA LEU A 107 7.12 -0.45 -12.35
C LEU A 107 7.78 0.03 -13.65
N GLY A 108 7.10 0.89 -14.42
CA GLY A 108 7.66 1.47 -15.63
C GLY A 108 8.91 2.30 -15.33
N GLY A 109 9.90 2.24 -16.23
CA GLY A 109 11.19 2.90 -16.04
C GLY A 109 12.12 2.18 -15.05
N SER A 110 11.76 0.97 -14.59
CA SER A 110 12.64 0.13 -13.78
C SER A 110 13.24 -1.01 -14.61
N THR A 111 14.29 -1.64 -14.08
CA THR A 111 14.94 -2.83 -14.61
C THR A 111 15.23 -3.83 -13.50
N ILE A 112 15.28 -5.12 -13.83
CA ILE A 112 15.70 -6.18 -12.91
C ILE A 112 17.20 -6.42 -13.14
N THR A 113 18.02 -6.14 -12.13
CA THR A 113 19.48 -6.23 -12.15
C THR A 113 19.95 -7.36 -11.25
N GLY A 114 19.66 -8.61 -11.64
CA GLY A 114 19.95 -9.80 -10.85
C GLY A 114 18.69 -10.54 -10.41
N ALA A 115 18.85 -11.55 -9.56
CA ALA A 115 17.72 -12.41 -9.14
C ALA A 115 16.83 -11.76 -8.07
N ASP A 116 17.32 -10.72 -7.40
CA ASP A 116 16.78 -10.12 -6.19
C ASP A 116 16.82 -8.59 -6.19
N HIS A 117 17.21 -7.94 -7.29
CA HIS A 117 17.36 -6.49 -7.36
C HIS A 117 16.54 -5.88 -8.50
N ILE A 118 15.73 -4.89 -8.16
CA ILE A 118 15.07 -3.98 -9.09
C ILE A 118 15.62 -2.56 -8.92
N ALA A 119 15.98 -1.92 -10.02
CA ALA A 119 16.52 -0.57 -10.05
C ALA A 119 15.69 0.33 -10.95
N ASP A 120 15.41 1.54 -10.48
CA ASP A 120 14.92 2.63 -11.30
C ASP A 120 16.01 3.10 -12.28
N GLN A 121 15.63 3.34 -13.53
CA GLN A 121 16.55 3.80 -14.57
C GLN A 121 16.69 5.33 -14.60
N TYR A 122 15.80 6.06 -13.93
CA TYR A 122 15.82 7.50 -13.89
C TYR A 122 16.83 8.03 -12.87
N HIS A 123 17.33 9.25 -13.11
CA HIS A 123 18.16 9.98 -12.17
C HIS A 123 17.33 11.12 -11.59
N TRP A 124 16.88 10.96 -10.35
CA TRP A 124 16.09 11.95 -9.64
C TRP A 124 16.91 13.18 -9.30
N ASP A 125 16.26 14.35 -9.19
CA ASP A 125 16.96 15.61 -8.94
C ASP A 125 17.55 15.70 -7.53
N ASP A 126 17.00 14.92 -6.60
CA ASP A 126 17.43 14.88 -5.21
C ASP A 126 17.13 13.51 -4.54
N ALA A 127 17.68 13.35 -3.35
CA ALA A 127 17.56 12.14 -2.55
C ALA A 127 16.12 11.84 -2.10
N ASP A 128 15.30 12.87 -1.86
CA ASP A 128 13.94 12.68 -1.34
C ASP A 128 13.00 12.20 -2.45
N GLN A 129 13.17 12.68 -3.68
CA GLN A 129 12.48 12.15 -4.86
C GLN A 129 12.87 10.70 -5.17
N ALA A 130 14.18 10.38 -5.10
CA ALA A 130 14.63 9.00 -5.25
C ALA A 130 14.05 8.09 -4.16
N ARG A 131 14.00 8.56 -2.90
CA ARG A 131 13.36 7.83 -1.81
C ARG A 131 11.88 7.61 -2.08
N TRP A 132 11.15 8.66 -2.47
CA TRP A 132 9.74 8.54 -2.81
C TRP A 132 9.51 7.45 -3.85
N ASN A 133 10.34 7.40 -4.90
CA ASN A 133 10.24 6.38 -5.93
C ASN A 133 10.60 4.97 -5.43
N VAL A 134 11.65 4.82 -4.63
CA VAL A 134 12.00 3.53 -4.00
C VAL A 134 10.83 2.99 -3.17
N ARG A 135 10.16 3.84 -2.38
CA ARG A 135 8.96 3.42 -1.63
C ARG A 135 7.80 3.04 -2.54
N ARG A 136 7.55 3.81 -3.60
CA ARG A 136 6.51 3.50 -4.60
C ARG A 136 6.73 2.12 -5.21
N LEU A 137 7.96 1.82 -5.64
CA LEU A 137 8.33 0.51 -6.20
C LEU A 137 8.19 -0.60 -5.15
N ALA A 138 8.68 -0.38 -3.92
CA ALA A 138 8.59 -1.35 -2.85
C ALA A 138 7.13 -1.68 -2.46
N ASN A 139 6.27 -0.67 -2.32
CA ASN A 139 4.85 -0.87 -2.04
C ASN A 139 4.12 -1.58 -3.20
N THR A 140 4.53 -1.30 -4.44
CA THR A 140 4.04 -2.01 -5.63
C THR A 140 4.41 -3.50 -5.57
N LEU A 141 5.65 -3.84 -5.23
CA LEU A 141 6.08 -5.23 -5.05
C LEU A 141 5.36 -5.93 -3.89
N ARG A 142 5.14 -5.24 -2.77
CA ARG A 142 4.38 -5.79 -1.63
C ARG A 142 2.95 -6.13 -2.00
N PHE A 143 2.30 -5.25 -2.76
CA PHE A 143 0.96 -5.50 -3.28
C PHE A 143 0.94 -6.74 -4.17
N MET A 144 1.92 -6.89 -5.06
CA MET A 144 2.04 -8.06 -5.93
C MET A 144 2.31 -9.36 -5.17
N ASP A 145 3.12 -9.27 -4.11
CA ASP A 145 3.46 -10.40 -3.25
C ASP A 145 2.23 -10.86 -2.44
N ALA A 146 1.48 -9.90 -1.88
CA ALA A 146 0.26 -10.17 -1.13
C ALA A 146 -0.87 -10.73 -2.00
N THR A 147 -1.09 -10.14 -3.18
CA THR A 147 -2.28 -10.44 -4.00
C THR A 147 -2.03 -11.47 -5.09
N GLY A 148 -0.77 -11.72 -5.46
CA GLY A 148 -0.43 -12.51 -6.64
C GLY A 148 -0.70 -11.82 -7.98
N LEU A 149 -1.19 -10.58 -7.97
CA LEU A 149 -1.49 -9.82 -9.17
C LEU A 149 -0.21 -9.38 -9.90
N ARG A 150 -0.33 -9.14 -11.20
CA ARG A 150 0.75 -8.65 -12.07
C ARG A 150 0.35 -7.33 -12.73
N PRO A 151 1.29 -6.38 -12.93
CA PRO A 151 1.02 -5.18 -13.69
C PRO A 151 0.53 -5.54 -15.09
N SER A 152 -0.45 -4.78 -15.57
CA SER A 152 -1.02 -4.98 -16.89
C SER A 152 -1.03 -3.68 -17.68
N ALA A 153 -0.60 -3.75 -18.93
CA ALA A 153 -0.73 -2.67 -19.90
C ALA A 153 -2.09 -2.68 -20.61
N SER A 154 -3.02 -3.55 -20.19
CA SER A 154 -4.35 -3.63 -20.81
C SER A 154 -5.01 -2.25 -20.85
N HIS A 155 -5.44 -1.87 -22.05
CA HIS A 155 -6.09 -0.58 -22.28
C HIS A 155 -7.47 -0.50 -21.63
N GLY A 156 -8.11 -1.63 -21.30
CA GLY A 156 -9.45 -1.73 -20.69
C GLY A 156 -9.55 -1.24 -19.24
N LYS A 157 -8.97 -0.09 -18.93
CA LYS A 157 -9.06 0.60 -17.63
C LYS A 157 -10.48 1.03 -17.32
N TRP A 158 -11.25 1.34 -18.35
CA TRP A 158 -12.58 1.93 -18.21
C TRP A 158 -13.66 1.01 -18.79
N PRO A 159 -14.91 1.10 -18.29
CA PRO A 159 -16.04 0.43 -18.92
C PRO A 159 -16.08 0.71 -20.42
N HIS A 160 -16.14 -0.36 -21.22
CA HIS A 160 -16.08 -0.34 -22.69
C HIS A 160 -14.81 0.30 -23.29
N ASN A 161 -13.76 0.50 -22.49
CA ASN A 161 -12.53 1.18 -22.88
C ASN A 161 -12.74 2.63 -23.37
N ILE A 162 -13.76 3.32 -22.85
CA ILE A 162 -14.08 4.70 -23.20
C ILE A 162 -13.56 5.63 -22.10
N TYR A 163 -12.76 6.62 -22.47
CA TYR A 163 -12.15 7.56 -21.52
C TYR A 163 -13.18 8.31 -20.67
N ASP A 164 -14.29 8.71 -21.27
CA ASP A 164 -15.38 9.42 -20.57
C ASP A 164 -16.12 8.53 -19.56
N ASN A 165 -15.90 7.21 -19.60
CA ASN A 165 -16.41 6.28 -18.60
C ASN A 165 -15.42 6.07 -17.43
N ARG A 166 -14.36 6.86 -17.32
CA ARG A 166 -13.41 6.78 -16.19
C ARG A 166 -14.09 6.99 -14.84
N ILE A 167 -13.48 6.45 -13.78
CA ILE A 167 -13.96 6.63 -12.41
C ILE A 167 -13.95 8.13 -12.09
N PRO A 168 -15.03 8.69 -11.52
CA PRO A 168 -15.07 10.11 -11.18
C PRO A 168 -13.97 10.53 -10.21
N GLY A 169 -13.20 11.54 -10.60
CA GLY A 169 -12.03 11.99 -9.83
C GLY A 169 -10.99 10.89 -9.65
N CYS A 170 -10.82 9.98 -10.61
CA CYS A 170 -9.76 8.98 -10.57
C CYS A 170 -8.39 9.64 -10.46
N ASP A 171 -7.50 9.04 -9.67
CA ASP A 171 -6.13 9.49 -9.54
C ASP A 171 -5.19 8.30 -9.34
N HIS A 172 -3.98 8.43 -9.88
CA HIS A 172 -2.93 7.42 -9.75
C HIS A 172 -3.40 5.98 -10.10
N THR A 173 -4.23 5.82 -11.13
CA THR A 173 -4.80 4.51 -11.47
C THR A 173 -3.77 3.53 -12.03
N ALA A 174 -3.92 2.25 -11.70
CA ALA A 174 -3.13 1.16 -12.29
C ALA A 174 -4.00 -0.07 -12.57
N VAL A 175 -3.65 -0.83 -13.61
CA VAL A 175 -4.34 -2.06 -13.99
C VAL A 175 -3.50 -3.26 -13.60
N TRP A 176 -4.19 -4.26 -13.09
CA TRP A 176 -3.63 -5.49 -12.58
C TRP A 176 -4.32 -6.68 -13.23
N TYR A 177 -3.56 -7.74 -13.45
CA TYR A 177 -4.03 -9.00 -14.01
C TYR A 177 -3.74 -10.13 -13.03
N ASP A 178 -4.74 -10.98 -12.81
CA ASP A 178 -4.60 -12.21 -12.06
C ASP A 178 -4.30 -13.37 -13.00
N PRO A 179 -3.08 -13.93 -12.98
CA PRO A 179 -2.74 -15.07 -13.83
C PRO A 179 -3.52 -16.36 -13.47
N ALA A 180 -4.02 -16.50 -12.24
CA ALA A 180 -4.74 -17.69 -11.80
C ALA A 180 -6.20 -17.66 -12.26
N THR A 181 -6.90 -16.55 -12.01
CA THR A 181 -8.34 -16.43 -12.33
C THR A 181 -8.62 -15.76 -13.67
N LYS A 182 -7.58 -15.25 -14.35
CA LYS A 182 -7.67 -14.50 -15.63
C LYS A 182 -8.49 -13.21 -15.52
N ARG A 183 -8.69 -12.71 -14.31
CA ARG A 183 -9.43 -11.48 -14.00
C ARG A 183 -8.53 -10.26 -14.08
N TYR A 184 -9.18 -9.09 -14.20
CA TYR A 184 -8.53 -7.80 -14.14
C TYR A 184 -9.04 -7.01 -12.94
N LEU A 185 -8.15 -6.22 -12.36
CA LEU A 185 -8.46 -5.30 -11.27
C LEU A 185 -7.86 -3.93 -11.60
N ILE A 186 -8.57 -2.87 -11.26
CA ILE A 186 -8.05 -1.51 -11.28
C ILE A 186 -7.82 -1.10 -9.83
N THR A 187 -6.64 -0.55 -9.56
CA THR A 187 -6.42 0.23 -8.34
C THR A 187 -6.56 1.70 -8.66
N ASP A 188 -7.27 2.42 -7.82
CA ASP A 188 -7.41 3.88 -7.87
C ASP A 188 -6.96 4.46 -6.53
N GLU A 189 -6.22 5.56 -6.56
CA GLU A 189 -5.58 6.14 -5.38
C GLU A 189 -5.77 7.67 -5.28
N PRO A 190 -7.02 8.17 -5.22
CA PRO A 190 -7.30 9.58 -4.98
C PRO A 190 -6.77 10.02 -3.61
N TYR A 191 -6.42 11.30 -3.52
CA TYR A 191 -6.25 11.97 -2.24
C TYR A 191 -7.56 11.91 -1.44
N THR A 192 -7.42 11.75 -0.12
CA THR A 192 -8.54 11.47 0.80
C THR A 192 -9.72 12.42 0.59
N ASP A 193 -9.46 13.73 0.56
CA ASP A 193 -10.49 14.77 0.41
C ASP A 193 -11.23 14.66 -0.93
N SER A 194 -10.54 14.27 -2.00
CA SER A 194 -11.14 14.11 -3.33
C SER A 194 -12.07 12.89 -3.40
N ALA A 195 -11.68 11.80 -2.74
CA ALA A 195 -12.47 10.56 -2.67
C ALA A 195 -13.76 10.79 -1.89
N GLU A 196 -13.66 11.46 -0.74
CA GLU A 196 -14.80 11.79 0.12
C GLU A 196 -15.75 12.78 -0.57
N TYR A 197 -15.21 13.79 -1.25
CA TYR A 197 -16.01 14.77 -2.00
C TYR A 197 -16.85 14.16 -3.13
N ARG A 198 -16.41 13.04 -3.73
CA ARG A 198 -17.05 12.39 -4.88
C ARG A 198 -17.67 11.04 -4.57
N ALA A 199 -17.92 10.73 -3.29
CA ALA A 199 -18.42 9.41 -2.88
C ALA A 199 -19.72 9.02 -3.62
N ASP A 200 -20.70 9.93 -3.66
CA ASP A 200 -22.00 9.68 -4.31
C ASP A 200 -21.85 9.50 -5.83
N GLU A 201 -21.02 10.32 -6.47
CA GLU A 201 -20.75 10.23 -7.92
C GLU A 201 -20.09 8.89 -8.27
N ARG A 202 -19.17 8.41 -7.43
CA ARG A 202 -18.50 7.11 -7.58
C ARG A 202 -19.44 5.93 -7.34
N GLN A 203 -20.39 6.06 -6.42
CA GLN A 203 -21.42 5.04 -6.21
C GLN A 203 -22.34 4.93 -7.44
N LEU A 204 -22.86 6.07 -7.92
CA LEU A 204 -23.69 6.12 -9.14
C LEU A 204 -22.95 5.57 -10.36
N TRP A 205 -21.65 5.89 -10.49
CA TRP A 205 -20.81 5.33 -11.55
C TRP A 205 -20.68 3.81 -11.43
N SER A 206 -20.50 3.29 -10.21
CA SER A 206 -20.38 1.85 -9.96
C SER A 206 -21.67 1.12 -10.35
N ASP A 207 -22.82 1.64 -9.94
CA ASP A 207 -24.13 1.08 -10.27
C ASP A 207 -24.38 1.10 -11.79
N LYS A 208 -24.08 2.23 -12.45
CA LYS A 208 -24.25 2.41 -13.90
C LYS A 208 -23.45 1.40 -14.71
N PHE A 209 -22.22 1.10 -14.30
CA PHE A 209 -21.29 0.27 -15.08
C PHE A 209 -21.11 -1.16 -14.52
N GLY A 210 -21.93 -1.56 -13.54
CA GLY A 210 -21.86 -2.87 -12.90
C GLY A 210 -20.48 -3.13 -12.30
N GLN A 211 -19.90 -2.13 -11.64
CA GLN A 211 -18.62 -2.21 -10.96
C GLN A 211 -18.83 -2.28 -9.45
N VAL A 212 -17.81 -2.76 -8.74
CA VAL A 212 -17.68 -2.64 -7.30
C VAL A 212 -16.35 -1.95 -7.00
N ALA A 213 -16.37 -1.04 -6.02
CA ALA A 213 -15.19 -0.35 -5.52
C ALA A 213 -15.08 -0.59 -4.01
N LEU A 214 -14.00 -1.26 -3.59
CA LEU A 214 -13.74 -1.52 -2.17
C LEU A 214 -12.62 -0.62 -1.67
N PHE A 215 -12.90 0.07 -0.57
CA PHE A 215 -11.94 0.86 0.18
C PHE A 215 -11.14 -0.01 1.15
N LEU A 216 -9.83 0.25 1.27
CA LEU A 216 -8.94 -0.47 2.19
C LEU A 216 -8.30 0.47 3.21
N ASP A 217 -8.09 -0.05 4.43
CA ASP A 217 -7.27 0.60 5.45
C ASP A 217 -5.77 0.57 5.11
N TRP A 218 -5.37 -0.37 4.23
CA TRP A 218 -4.04 -0.45 3.67
C TRP A 218 -3.68 0.86 2.93
N LYS A 219 -2.65 1.55 3.41
CA LYS A 219 -2.39 2.97 3.08
C LYS A 219 -2.07 3.29 1.62
N GLY A 220 -1.90 2.28 0.78
CA GLY A 220 -1.77 2.45 -0.67
C GLY A 220 -0.34 2.38 -1.19
N LEU A 221 -0.23 2.60 -2.50
CA LEU A 221 0.97 2.42 -3.30
C LEU A 221 1.65 3.77 -3.62
N HIS A 222 0.85 4.82 -3.89
CA HIS A 222 1.35 6.09 -4.41
C HIS A 222 1.92 7.00 -3.31
N ASN A 223 1.09 7.42 -2.36
CA ASN A 223 1.50 8.28 -1.26
C ASN A 223 0.86 7.81 0.06
N PRO A 224 1.29 6.64 0.57
CA PRO A 224 0.75 6.12 1.81
C PRO A 224 1.18 7.00 2.98
N SER A 225 0.20 7.58 3.67
CA SER A 225 0.40 8.43 4.85
C SER A 225 -0.70 8.20 5.88
N GLU A 226 -0.36 8.44 7.15
CA GLU A 226 -1.34 8.47 8.24
C GLU A 226 -2.29 9.68 8.16
N VAL A 227 -1.84 10.77 7.53
CA VAL A 227 -2.60 12.03 7.38
C VAL A 227 -2.37 12.58 5.97
N GLY A 228 -3.44 12.91 5.24
CA GLY A 228 -3.38 13.61 3.94
C GLY A 228 -2.86 12.79 2.75
N GLY A 229 -2.66 11.47 2.90
CA GLY A 229 -2.20 10.60 1.82
C GLY A 229 -3.30 10.14 0.86
N THR A 230 -2.90 9.31 -0.10
CA THR A 230 -3.83 8.63 -1.01
C THR A 230 -4.58 7.51 -0.29
N ARG A 231 -5.66 7.04 -0.91
CA ARG A 231 -6.48 5.91 -0.42
C ARG A 231 -6.61 4.84 -1.48
N LEU A 232 -6.31 3.60 -1.14
CA LEU A 232 -6.38 2.50 -2.08
C LEU A 232 -7.81 2.00 -2.24
N PHE A 233 -8.33 2.12 -3.46
CA PHE A 233 -9.53 1.43 -3.91
C PHE A 233 -9.16 0.25 -4.79
N LEU A 234 -9.81 -0.89 -4.56
CA LEU A 234 -9.81 -2.02 -5.48
C LEU A 234 -11.12 -2.00 -6.27
N ILE A 235 -11.02 -1.93 -7.60
CA ILE A 235 -12.16 -1.71 -8.49
C ILE A 235 -12.18 -2.79 -9.55
N GLY A 236 -13.36 -3.37 -9.77
CA GLY A 236 -13.58 -4.36 -10.82
C GLY A 236 -15.06 -4.67 -11.01
N LYS A 237 -15.36 -5.68 -11.82
CA LYS A 237 -16.75 -6.06 -12.14
C LYS A 237 -17.48 -6.54 -10.88
N LEU A 238 -18.76 -6.18 -10.76
CA LEU A 238 -19.61 -6.63 -9.67
C LEU A 238 -19.67 -8.16 -9.55
N ALA A 239 -19.63 -8.87 -10.69
CA ALA A 239 -19.58 -10.35 -10.71
C ALA A 239 -18.33 -10.94 -10.02
N ASP A 240 -17.28 -10.13 -9.82
CA ASP A 240 -16.04 -10.53 -9.17
C ASP A 240 -15.94 -10.00 -7.71
N ALA A 241 -17.02 -9.46 -7.15
CA ALA A 241 -17.01 -8.79 -5.83
C ALA A 241 -16.42 -9.64 -4.70
N GLU A 242 -16.76 -10.93 -4.62
CA GLU A 242 -16.20 -11.83 -3.60
C GLU A 242 -14.68 -12.03 -3.75
N TRP A 243 -14.21 -12.11 -5.00
CA TRP A 243 -12.78 -12.20 -5.28
C TRP A 243 -12.06 -10.90 -4.87
N ILE A 244 -12.63 -9.73 -5.20
CA ILE A 244 -12.05 -8.42 -4.80
C ILE A 244 -12.04 -8.28 -3.27
N ALA A 245 -13.12 -8.70 -2.59
CA ALA A 245 -13.19 -8.72 -1.13
C ALA A 245 -12.15 -9.66 -0.52
N SER A 246 -11.84 -10.78 -1.16
CA SER A 246 -10.76 -11.68 -0.72
C SER A 246 -9.37 -11.05 -0.83
N LEU A 247 -9.12 -10.26 -1.88
CA LEU A 247 -7.88 -9.50 -2.03
C LEU A 247 -7.76 -8.42 -0.95
N ALA A 248 -8.86 -7.71 -0.65
CA ALA A 248 -8.89 -6.72 0.42
C ALA A 248 -8.52 -7.33 1.78
N ARG A 249 -9.16 -8.46 2.14
CA ARG A 249 -8.82 -9.20 3.38
C ARG A 249 -7.35 -9.64 3.41
N THR A 250 -6.80 -10.04 2.27
CA THR A 250 -5.40 -10.46 2.17
C THR A 250 -4.45 -9.28 2.40
N LEU A 251 -4.75 -8.11 1.83
CA LEU A 251 -3.96 -6.89 1.99
C LEU A 251 -4.03 -6.34 3.42
N ASP A 252 -5.21 -6.35 4.05
CA ASP A 252 -5.37 -5.91 5.44
C ASP A 252 -4.62 -6.82 6.44
N ALA A 253 -4.44 -8.10 6.09
CA ALA A 253 -3.65 -9.05 6.86
C ALA A 253 -2.14 -9.01 6.52
N TYR A 254 -1.77 -8.42 5.38
CA TYR A 254 -0.39 -8.25 4.96
C TYR A 254 0.24 -7.10 5.74
N PRO A 255 1.55 -7.11 6.03
CA PRO A 255 2.15 -5.95 6.68
C PRO A 255 1.90 -4.69 5.82
N GLY A 256 1.59 -3.58 6.50
CA GLY A 256 1.13 -2.33 5.86
C GLY A 256 2.15 -1.72 4.92
N ALA A 257 1.71 -0.78 4.07
CA ALA A 257 2.58 -0.02 3.18
C ALA A 257 3.75 0.62 3.95
N ILE A 258 4.92 0.67 3.32
CA ILE A 258 6.11 1.35 3.84
C ILE A 258 5.85 2.85 3.82
N LEU A 259 5.78 3.45 5.00
CA LEU A 259 5.64 4.89 5.18
C LEU A 259 7.01 5.55 5.21
N GLU A 260 7.05 6.86 4.95
CA GLU A 260 8.28 7.64 5.01
C GLU A 260 9.04 7.49 6.34
N LYS A 261 8.30 7.58 7.43
CA LYS A 261 8.82 7.50 8.80
C LYS A 261 9.35 6.13 9.18
N ASP A 262 8.98 5.08 8.44
CA ASP A 262 9.33 3.69 8.77
C ASP A 262 10.61 3.23 8.05
N TRP A 263 11.19 4.07 7.18
CA TRP A 263 12.43 3.76 6.47
C TRP A 263 13.63 4.48 7.10
N ASP A 264 14.43 3.71 7.83
CA ASP A 264 15.71 4.18 8.37
C ASP A 264 16.67 4.53 7.22
N ARG A 265 17.17 5.78 7.23
CA ARG A 265 18.17 6.26 6.27
C ARG A 265 19.47 5.47 6.44
N PHE A 266 19.73 4.49 5.57
CA PHE A 266 21.10 3.99 5.38
C PHE A 266 21.87 5.01 4.53
N ALA A 267 22.17 6.17 5.12
CA ALA A 267 23.13 7.09 4.53
C ALA A 267 24.53 6.51 4.78
N LYS A 268 25.06 5.76 3.81
CA LYS A 268 26.51 5.72 3.65
C LYS A 268 26.86 6.91 2.75
N PRO A 269 27.43 8.01 3.29
CA PRO A 269 28.14 8.93 2.42
C PRO A 269 29.25 8.14 1.71
N PHE A 270 29.36 8.36 0.40
CA PHE A 270 30.57 7.98 -0.33
C PHE A 270 31.71 8.90 0.09
#